data_AF-A0A9P5MG05-F1
#
_entry.id   AF-A0A9P5MG05-F1
#
_cell.length_a   1.000
_cell.length_b   1.000
_cell.length_c   1.000
_cell.angle_alpha   90.00
_cell.angle_beta   90.00
_cell.angle_gamma   90.00
#
_symmetry.space_group_name_H-M   'P 1'
#
loop_
_entity.id
_entity.type
_entity.pdbx_description
1 polymer ?
#
loop_
_entity_poly.entity_id
_entity_poly.type
_entity_poly.pdbx_seq_one_letter_code
_entity_poly.pdbx_strand_id
1 'polypeptide(L)'
;MFNIITNGLLNGLDWSNIFLAGGIVLSTLLCTSEADIDKYISSDIDVYIHGLDPVAANKKIQHIFDVWKSNLPPSCREKTLVVRNSRTITFFSEYPVKRVQVVLKLVRNPKEVLLNFDLDICAMGYDGTSLKMLPRAARALETGYNVFTMDLIQGHYLGERRASQESRVFKYADKGYGIRILPPYVDSLVETFPTGSGMHHNNDRSEGEPYAPNLDEAAARATKWTQQAIKNYASYGSWLPKKDVPEFTHGMLEERSIVTSEPGERSCLTSFELLMRHVELWREKVRGRITILKEEWATNNYDVGPTGYDDSPVYTWGKDFSLESFKRVLEDYNAKDYRGFEASYDEIMQSEDAPEEQDLEAIGKTRRSSFAADVSTLLNPEGDIILLFFASPGFADFADGLVKKALEENTLPLPKEDVDEGKIIKVLESYTRIDGDGAEIPMEMLKWRINAIVGWQQIDRRIDEVFEILWSFYRAFGEVRLPSPDINRKFFTEVGRRAIRPTPTDEYAGFGRWVLRGAPRIGYSYGGLGQGFFGWTDDEGLEEDGYGDDSETNFFD
;
A
#
# COMPACT_ATOMS: atom_id res chain seq x y z
N MET A 1 -19.18 0.10 26.02
CA MET A 1 -19.16 -0.10 24.55
C MET A 1 -17.91 -0.83 24.08
N PHE A 2 -16.70 -0.35 24.35
CA PHE A 2 -15.44 -1.00 23.91
C PHE A 2 -15.41 -2.52 24.19
N ASN A 3 -15.60 -2.93 25.45
CA ASN A 3 -15.61 -4.35 25.85
C ASN A 3 -16.67 -5.18 25.12
N ILE A 4 -17.79 -4.58 24.72
CA ILE A 4 -18.87 -5.26 23.99
C ILE A 4 -18.42 -5.48 22.55
N ILE A 5 -17.94 -4.44 21.87
CA ILE A 5 -17.45 -4.55 20.48
C ILE A 5 -16.28 -5.52 20.37
N THR A 6 -15.38 -5.55 21.36
CA THR A 6 -14.24 -6.46 21.37
C THR A 6 -14.56 -7.84 21.97
N ASN A 7 -15.82 -8.12 22.31
CA ASN A 7 -16.26 -9.36 22.99
C ASN A 7 -15.41 -9.75 24.21
N GLY A 8 -14.90 -8.76 24.95
CA GLY A 8 -14.07 -8.98 26.13
C GLY A 8 -12.73 -9.69 25.86
N LEU A 9 -12.27 -9.77 24.60
CA LEU A 9 -11.05 -10.50 24.23
C LEU A 9 -9.77 -10.01 24.95
N LEU A 10 -9.77 -8.76 25.42
CA LEU A 10 -8.64 -8.13 26.11
C LEU A 10 -8.84 -8.03 27.64
N ASN A 11 -9.81 -8.75 28.21
CA ASN A 11 -10.02 -8.74 29.65
C ASN A 11 -8.81 -9.34 30.38
N GLY A 12 -8.30 -8.64 31.40
CA GLY A 12 -7.10 -9.04 32.14
C GLY A 12 -5.78 -8.66 31.48
N LEU A 13 -5.82 -7.92 30.35
CA LEU A 13 -4.62 -7.41 29.72
C LEU A 13 -3.90 -6.40 30.63
N ASP A 14 -2.62 -6.66 30.92
CA ASP A 14 -1.69 -5.63 31.40
C ASP A 14 -1.44 -4.59 30.29
N TRP A 15 -2.03 -3.41 30.47
CA TRP A 15 -1.98 -2.28 29.53
C TRP A 15 -0.65 -1.52 29.52
N SER A 16 0.30 -1.87 30.40
CA SER A 16 1.63 -1.23 30.36
C SER A 16 2.26 -1.44 28.97
N ASN A 17 2.73 -0.33 28.38
CA ASN A 17 3.35 -0.29 27.06
C ASN A 17 2.44 -0.70 25.89
N ILE A 18 1.12 -0.72 26.09
CA ILE A 18 0.13 -1.07 25.05
C ILE A 18 -0.73 0.16 24.72
N PHE A 19 -0.94 0.39 23.43
CA PHE A 19 -1.86 1.41 22.94
C PHE A 19 -2.65 0.87 21.76
N LEU A 20 -3.99 0.91 21.85
CA LEU A 20 -4.84 0.57 20.72
C LEU A 20 -5.12 1.80 19.89
N ALA A 21 -5.14 1.67 18.57
CA ALA A 21 -5.45 2.78 17.69
C ALA A 21 -6.18 2.28 16.43
N GLY A 22 -6.53 3.21 15.54
CA GLY A 22 -7.11 2.87 14.24
C GLY A 22 -8.62 2.63 14.28
N GLY A 23 -9.08 1.78 13.37
CA GLY A 23 -10.50 1.70 13.00
C GLY A 23 -11.43 1.31 14.15
N ILE A 24 -11.00 0.41 15.03
CA ILE A 24 -11.83 -0.11 16.13
C ILE A 24 -12.16 0.96 17.18
N VAL A 25 -11.24 1.89 17.41
CA VAL A 25 -11.43 2.98 18.37
C VAL A 25 -12.49 3.95 17.85
N LEU A 26 -12.39 4.33 16.57
CA LEU A 26 -13.43 5.12 15.91
C LEU A 26 -14.77 4.38 15.90
N SER A 27 -14.79 3.11 15.51
CA SER A 27 -16.00 2.28 15.49
C SER A 27 -16.69 2.24 16.84
N THR A 28 -15.93 2.25 17.94
CA THR A 28 -16.47 2.28 19.31
C THR A 28 -17.17 3.60 19.63
N LEU A 29 -16.69 4.72 19.10
CA LEU A 29 -17.33 6.04 19.26
C LEU A 29 -18.59 6.16 18.40
N LEU A 30 -18.59 5.58 17.20
CA LEU A 30 -19.71 5.63 16.27
C LEU A 30 -20.78 4.56 16.54
N CYS A 31 -20.46 3.55 17.34
CA CYS A 31 -21.41 2.54 17.77
C CYS A 31 -22.30 3.11 18.89
N THR A 32 -23.47 3.63 18.50
CA THR A 32 -24.44 4.24 19.43
C THR A 32 -25.42 3.23 20.02
N SER A 33 -25.51 2.03 19.44
CA SER A 33 -26.40 0.95 19.89
C SER A 33 -25.79 -0.43 19.63
N GLU A 34 -26.26 -1.46 20.34
CA GLU A 34 -25.80 -2.85 20.10
C GLU A 34 -26.14 -3.37 18.70
N ALA A 35 -27.20 -2.84 18.07
CA ALA A 35 -27.55 -3.16 16.69
C ALA A 35 -26.49 -2.72 15.66
N ASP A 36 -25.59 -1.81 16.05
CA ASP A 36 -24.49 -1.35 15.19
C ASP A 36 -23.25 -2.25 15.25
N ILE A 37 -23.17 -3.21 16.20
CA ILE A 37 -21.97 -4.04 16.43
C ILE A 37 -21.61 -4.85 15.18
N ASP A 38 -22.61 -5.43 14.51
CA ASP A 38 -22.42 -6.26 13.32
C ASP A 38 -21.76 -5.48 12.17
N LYS A 39 -21.96 -4.15 12.10
CA LYS A 39 -21.32 -3.27 11.10
C LYS A 39 -19.80 -3.25 11.25
N TYR A 40 -19.30 -3.56 12.44
CA TYR A 40 -17.89 -3.47 12.78
C TYR A 40 -17.27 -4.85 13.02
N ILE A 41 -17.96 -5.95 12.75
CA ILE A 41 -17.49 -7.31 13.06
C ILE A 41 -16.16 -7.65 12.39
N SER A 42 -15.95 -7.17 11.16
CA SER A 42 -14.72 -7.33 10.37
C SER A 42 -13.59 -6.37 10.75
N SER A 43 -13.81 -5.44 11.68
CA SER A 43 -12.75 -4.53 12.14
C SER A 43 -11.79 -5.24 13.08
N ASP A 44 -10.51 -5.13 12.75
CA ASP A 44 -9.39 -5.63 13.55
C ASP A 44 -9.12 -4.76 14.77
N ILE A 45 -8.53 -5.38 15.79
CA ILE A 45 -8.00 -4.68 16.95
C ILE A 45 -6.50 -4.43 16.70
N ASP A 46 -6.16 -3.23 16.22
CA ASP A 46 -4.77 -2.83 15.99
C ASP A 46 -4.09 -2.44 17.32
N VAL A 47 -3.06 -3.19 17.68
CA VAL A 47 -2.27 -3.05 18.91
C VAL A 47 -0.89 -2.49 18.57
N TYR A 48 -0.52 -1.40 19.25
CA TYR A 48 0.82 -0.84 19.23
C TYR A 48 1.51 -1.11 20.56
N ILE A 49 2.76 -1.55 20.50
CA ILE A 49 3.65 -1.65 21.65
C ILE A 49 4.59 -0.44 21.64
N HIS A 50 4.71 0.24 22.78
CA HIS A 50 5.52 1.45 22.88
C HIS A 50 6.53 1.40 24.03
N GLY A 51 7.68 2.07 23.86
CA GLY A 51 8.68 2.25 24.91
C GLY A 51 9.39 0.96 25.34
N LEU A 52 9.37 -0.08 24.51
CA LEU A 52 10.07 -1.34 24.72
C LEU A 52 11.05 -1.60 23.56
N ASP A 53 12.14 -2.32 23.83
CA ASP A 53 13.00 -2.89 22.80
C ASP A 53 12.35 -4.15 22.15
N PRO A 54 12.87 -4.67 21.02
CA PRO A 54 12.34 -5.86 20.37
C PRO A 54 12.18 -7.08 21.29
N VAL A 55 13.11 -7.32 22.22
CA VAL A 55 13.10 -8.50 23.09
C VAL A 55 11.96 -8.40 24.10
N ALA A 56 11.81 -7.25 24.75
CA ALA A 56 10.72 -6.98 25.68
C ALA A 56 9.37 -6.89 24.95
N ALA A 57 9.34 -6.32 23.75
CA ALA A 57 8.14 -6.26 22.92
C ALA A 57 7.66 -7.67 22.53
N ASN A 58 8.56 -8.57 22.14
CA ASN A 58 8.22 -9.97 21.85
C ASN A 58 7.59 -10.69 23.04
N LYS A 59 8.10 -10.47 24.26
CA LYS A 59 7.45 -10.98 25.49
C LYS A 59 6.06 -10.38 25.70
N LYS A 60 5.88 -9.10 25.37
CA LYS A 60 4.57 -8.44 25.43
C LYS A 60 3.59 -9.02 24.40
N ILE A 61 4.04 -9.40 23.19
CA ILE A 61 3.20 -10.11 22.21
C ILE A 61 2.71 -11.45 22.78
N GLN A 62 3.59 -12.23 23.42
CA GLN A 62 3.20 -13.48 24.07
C GLN A 62 2.11 -13.25 25.13
N HIS A 63 2.29 -12.25 26.00
CA HIS A 63 1.29 -11.88 26.99
C HIS A 63 -0.06 -11.49 26.37
N ILE A 64 -0.06 -10.68 25.30
CA ILE A 64 -1.30 -10.31 24.59
C ILE A 64 -1.98 -11.56 24.02
N PHE A 65 -1.21 -12.50 23.45
CA PHE A 65 -1.73 -13.75 22.92
C PHE A 65 -2.34 -14.64 24.00
N ASP A 66 -1.67 -14.80 25.14
CA ASP A 66 -2.15 -15.62 26.25
C ASP A 66 -3.48 -15.08 26.81
N VAL A 67 -3.58 -13.76 26.98
CA VAL A 67 -4.81 -13.07 27.38
C VAL A 67 -5.91 -13.30 26.34
N TRP A 68 -5.62 -13.02 25.06
CA TRP A 68 -6.57 -13.20 23.97
C TRP A 68 -7.09 -14.66 23.91
N LYS A 69 -6.19 -15.65 23.92
CA LYS A 69 -6.52 -17.08 23.87
C LYS A 69 -7.36 -17.51 25.08
N SER A 70 -7.06 -17.01 26.27
CA SER A 70 -7.83 -17.33 27.50
C SER A 70 -9.27 -16.84 27.43
N ASN A 71 -9.50 -15.69 26.77
CA ASN A 71 -10.80 -15.05 26.60
C ASN A 71 -11.58 -15.57 25.38
N LEU A 72 -11.02 -16.47 24.58
CA LEU A 72 -11.75 -17.08 23.46
C LEU A 72 -12.94 -17.91 23.96
N PRO A 73 -14.02 -18.01 23.16
CA PRO A 73 -15.08 -18.97 23.39
C PRO A 73 -14.49 -20.39 23.57
N PRO A 74 -15.06 -21.24 24.45
CA PRO A 74 -14.52 -22.58 24.69
C PRO A 74 -14.33 -23.43 23.42
N SER A 75 -15.23 -23.28 22.44
CA SER A 75 -15.16 -23.97 21.14
C SER A 75 -14.02 -23.51 20.22
N CYS A 76 -13.42 -22.36 20.53
CA CYS A 76 -12.40 -21.68 19.71
C CYS A 76 -11.01 -21.71 20.35
N ARG A 77 -10.89 -22.09 21.63
CA ARG A 77 -9.64 -21.97 22.40
C ARG A 77 -8.48 -22.79 21.83
N GLU A 78 -8.77 -23.94 21.24
CA GLU A 78 -7.78 -24.78 20.54
C GLU A 78 -7.70 -24.50 19.03
N LYS A 79 -8.45 -23.51 18.56
CA LYS A 79 -8.51 -23.11 17.15
C LYS A 79 -7.89 -21.74 17.00
N THR A 80 -6.57 -21.69 17.15
CA THR A 80 -5.77 -20.48 17.03
C THR A 80 -4.82 -20.59 15.85
N LEU A 81 -4.64 -19.48 15.17
CA LEU A 81 -3.63 -19.31 14.13
C LEU A 81 -3.01 -17.93 14.31
N VAL A 82 -1.70 -17.88 14.41
CA VAL A 82 -0.91 -16.66 14.51
C VAL A 82 -0.18 -16.52 13.19
N VAL A 83 -0.42 -15.42 12.47
CA VAL A 83 0.19 -15.14 11.17
C VAL A 83 1.13 -13.96 11.32
N ARG A 84 2.33 -14.08 10.76
CA ARG A 84 3.36 -13.03 10.75
C ARG A 84 3.76 -12.74 9.32
N ASN A 85 3.64 -11.47 8.95
CA ASN A 85 4.25 -10.91 7.75
C ASN A 85 5.34 -9.90 8.15
N SER A 86 5.88 -9.17 7.19
CA SER A 86 6.95 -8.19 7.42
C SER A 86 6.55 -6.98 8.26
N ARG A 87 5.25 -6.81 8.59
CA ARG A 87 4.69 -5.60 9.20
C ARG A 87 3.86 -5.85 10.46
N THR A 88 3.31 -7.03 10.61
CA THR A 88 2.30 -7.34 11.63
C THR A 88 2.39 -8.78 12.09
N ILE A 89 1.92 -9.01 13.31
CA ILE A 89 1.56 -10.34 13.81
C ILE A 89 0.08 -10.31 14.16
N THR A 90 -0.71 -11.16 13.50
CA THR A 90 -2.18 -11.16 13.62
C THR A 90 -2.68 -12.48 14.17
N PHE A 91 -3.55 -12.41 15.17
CA PHE A 91 -4.17 -13.55 15.83
C PHE A 91 -5.53 -13.83 15.21
N PHE A 92 -5.71 -15.05 14.75
CA PHE A 92 -6.93 -15.54 14.11
C PHE A 92 -7.54 -16.67 14.92
N SER A 93 -8.86 -16.68 15.00
CA SER A 93 -9.67 -17.83 15.38
C SER A 93 -10.82 -17.97 14.39
N GLU A 94 -11.80 -18.83 14.69
CA GLU A 94 -12.98 -19.00 13.84
C GLU A 94 -13.81 -17.71 13.78
N TYR A 95 -14.40 -17.42 12.62
CA TYR A 95 -15.39 -16.35 12.50
C TYR A 95 -16.56 -16.60 13.48
N PRO A 96 -17.07 -15.59 14.20
CA PRO A 96 -16.81 -14.15 14.06
C PRO A 96 -15.81 -13.58 15.08
N VAL A 97 -14.93 -14.38 15.67
CA VAL A 97 -13.97 -13.89 16.68
C VAL A 97 -13.07 -12.82 16.06
N LYS A 98 -13.06 -11.63 16.65
CA LYS A 98 -12.23 -10.52 16.15
C LYS A 98 -10.75 -10.87 16.14
N ARG A 99 -10.08 -10.43 15.07
CA ARG A 99 -8.64 -10.55 14.92
C ARG A 99 -7.95 -9.47 15.76
N VAL A 100 -6.85 -9.86 16.40
CA VAL A 100 -5.96 -8.94 17.13
C VAL A 100 -4.68 -8.82 16.32
N GLN A 101 -4.35 -7.61 15.87
CA GLN A 101 -3.23 -7.34 14.99
C GLN A 101 -2.19 -6.49 15.72
N VAL A 102 -1.03 -7.05 16.02
CA VAL A 102 0.11 -6.34 16.58
C VAL A 102 0.92 -5.71 15.46
N VAL A 103 1.08 -4.39 15.49
CA VAL A 103 1.89 -3.65 14.50
C VAL A 103 3.37 -3.73 14.90
N LEU A 104 4.21 -4.26 14.01
CA LEU A 104 5.67 -4.41 14.21
C LEU A 104 6.43 -3.11 13.93
N LYS A 105 6.01 -2.02 14.58
CA LYS A 105 6.70 -0.72 14.54
C LYS A 105 6.95 -0.25 15.96
N LEU A 106 8.22 -0.15 16.35
CA LEU A 106 8.56 0.42 17.64
C LEU A 106 8.26 1.91 17.65
N VAL A 107 7.66 2.34 18.73
CA VAL A 107 7.35 3.74 19.00
C VAL A 107 7.71 4.03 20.44
N ARG A 108 8.18 5.24 20.74
CA ARG A 108 8.64 5.57 22.10
C ARG A 108 7.46 5.75 23.06
N ASN A 109 6.35 6.26 22.55
CA ASN A 109 5.17 6.59 23.33
C ASN A 109 3.92 6.68 22.43
N PRO A 110 2.70 6.70 23.01
CA PRO A 110 1.45 6.77 22.25
C PRO A 110 1.31 7.97 21.30
N LYS A 111 1.98 9.10 21.58
CA LYS A 111 1.93 10.29 20.70
C LYS A 111 2.47 9.98 19.31
N GLU A 112 3.54 9.20 19.21
CA GLU A 112 4.12 8.81 17.93
C GLU A 112 3.16 7.94 17.10
N VAL A 113 2.32 7.12 17.75
CA VAL A 113 1.23 6.39 17.06
C VAL A 113 0.24 7.39 16.46
N LEU A 114 -0.24 8.34 17.26
CA LEU A 114 -1.27 9.30 16.84
C LEU A 114 -0.80 10.27 15.75
N LEU A 115 0.48 10.65 15.77
CA LEU A 115 1.09 11.53 14.77
C LEU A 115 1.29 10.83 13.42
N ASN A 116 1.32 9.49 13.38
CA ASN A 116 1.54 8.73 12.15
C ASN A 116 0.24 8.44 11.37
N PHE A 117 -0.93 8.84 11.86
CA PHE A 117 -2.17 8.73 11.10
C PHE A 117 -2.23 9.79 9.99
N ASP A 118 -2.49 9.33 8.78
CA ASP A 118 -2.73 10.10 7.57
C ASP A 118 -4.03 10.91 7.63
N LEU A 119 -5.11 10.32 8.15
CA LEU A 119 -6.41 10.96 8.27
C LEU A 119 -6.66 11.44 9.69
N ASP A 120 -7.20 12.64 9.80
CA ASP A 120 -7.56 13.26 11.08
C ASP A 120 -8.49 12.39 11.89
N ILE A 121 -9.51 11.81 11.25
CA ILE A 121 -10.51 10.96 11.92
C ILE A 121 -9.92 9.68 12.53
N CYS A 122 -8.73 9.27 12.09
CA CYS A 122 -8.05 8.10 12.64
C CYS A 122 -7.12 8.43 13.81
N ALA A 123 -6.83 9.71 14.06
CA ALA A 123 -5.80 10.15 15.00
C ALA A 123 -6.27 10.11 16.48
N MET A 124 -6.70 8.92 16.90
CA MET A 124 -7.18 8.59 18.24
C MET A 124 -6.76 7.17 18.65
N GLY A 125 -6.77 6.90 19.94
CA GLY A 125 -6.42 5.61 20.49
C GLY A 125 -6.80 5.45 21.97
N TYR A 126 -6.68 4.23 22.49
CA TYR A 126 -7.09 3.85 23.83
C TYR A 126 -5.93 3.19 24.57
N ASP A 127 -5.67 3.64 25.80
CA ASP A 127 -4.55 3.17 26.63
C ASP A 127 -4.96 2.17 27.71
N GLY A 128 -6.19 1.66 27.67
CA GLY A 128 -6.76 0.79 28.70
C GLY A 128 -7.54 1.51 29.78
N THR A 129 -7.37 2.82 29.92
CA THR A 129 -8.03 3.65 30.92
C THR A 129 -8.84 4.78 30.31
N SER A 130 -8.34 5.40 29.24
CA SER A 130 -8.90 6.60 28.65
C SER A 130 -8.66 6.67 27.16
N LEU A 131 -9.60 7.29 26.46
CA LEU A 131 -9.48 7.65 25.06
C LEU A 131 -8.55 8.86 24.92
N LYS A 132 -7.55 8.74 24.06
CA LYS A 132 -6.67 9.83 23.64
C LYS A 132 -6.98 10.17 22.20
N MET A 133 -7.05 11.46 21.87
CA MET A 133 -7.22 11.91 20.49
C MET A 133 -6.49 13.23 20.28
N LEU A 134 -5.97 13.44 19.07
CA LEU A 134 -5.43 14.74 18.69
C LEU A 134 -6.56 15.74 18.43
N PRO A 135 -6.35 17.06 18.60
CA PRO A 135 -7.37 18.07 18.31
C PRO A 135 -7.95 17.97 16.89
N ARG A 136 -7.12 17.55 15.92
CA ARG A 136 -7.56 17.32 14.54
C ARG A 136 -8.61 16.21 14.41
N ALA A 137 -8.50 15.15 15.23
CA ALA A 137 -9.48 14.07 15.27
C ALA A 137 -10.80 14.51 15.90
N ALA A 138 -10.74 15.29 16.99
CA ALA A 138 -11.93 15.86 17.62
C ALA A 138 -12.71 16.77 16.65
N ARG A 139 -12.01 17.62 15.89
CA ARG A 139 -12.61 18.41 14.81
C ARG A 139 -13.24 17.50 13.75
N ALA A 140 -12.53 16.49 13.28
CA ALA A 140 -13.03 15.61 12.23
C ALA A 140 -14.29 14.85 12.65
N LEU A 141 -14.39 14.44 13.92
CA LEU A 141 -15.59 13.84 14.50
C LEU A 141 -16.78 14.79 14.48
N GLU A 142 -16.56 16.05 14.86
CA GLU A 142 -17.62 17.08 14.90
C GLU A 142 -18.08 17.52 13.51
N THR A 143 -17.13 17.72 12.59
CA THR A 143 -17.43 18.33 11.28
C THR A 143 -17.66 17.31 10.17
N GLY A 144 -17.24 16.06 10.34
CA GLY A 144 -17.25 15.04 9.28
C GLY A 144 -16.18 15.27 8.20
N TYR A 145 -15.09 15.99 8.51
CA TYR A 145 -14.07 16.34 7.51
C TYR A 145 -12.64 16.14 8.05
N ASN A 146 -11.81 15.51 7.22
CA ASN A 146 -10.35 15.57 7.33
C ASN A 146 -9.86 16.84 6.62
N VAL A 147 -8.89 17.54 7.20
CA VAL A 147 -8.29 18.72 6.56
C VAL A 147 -7.25 18.26 5.53
N PHE A 148 -7.31 18.84 4.34
CA PHE A 148 -6.32 18.60 3.29
C PHE A 148 -4.95 19.15 3.68
N THR A 149 -3.91 18.38 3.40
CA THR A 149 -2.50 18.82 3.34
C THR A 149 -1.81 18.10 2.19
N MET A 150 -0.67 18.62 1.73
CA MET A 150 0.13 17.93 0.71
C MET A 150 0.67 16.60 1.20
N ASP A 151 0.82 16.39 2.52
CA ASP A 151 1.09 15.07 3.09
C ASP A 151 0.02 14.04 2.71
N LEU A 152 -1.24 14.46 2.50
CA LEU A 152 -2.33 13.58 2.02
C LEU A 152 -2.03 12.96 0.65
N ILE A 153 -1.27 13.69 -0.17
CA ILE A 153 -0.98 13.37 -1.57
C ILE A 153 0.43 12.79 -1.73
N GLN A 154 1.39 13.40 -1.05
CA GLN A 154 2.81 13.15 -1.22
C GLN A 154 3.35 12.10 -0.25
N GLY A 155 2.55 11.71 0.75
CA GLY A 155 2.97 10.88 1.87
C GLY A 155 3.49 11.75 3.02
N HIS A 156 3.31 11.27 4.25
CA HIS A 156 3.70 11.99 5.45
C HIS A 156 5.23 11.99 5.64
N TYR A 157 5.84 13.15 5.85
CA TYR A 157 7.31 13.26 5.97
C TYR A 157 7.90 12.56 7.22
N LEU A 158 7.10 12.34 8.28
CA LEU A 158 7.53 11.59 9.47
C LEU A 158 7.32 10.06 9.34
N GLY A 159 6.71 9.60 8.24
CA GLY A 159 6.35 8.19 8.08
C GLY A 159 6.70 7.67 6.69
N GLU A 160 7.48 6.61 6.63
CA GLU A 160 7.88 5.89 5.41
C GLU A 160 6.69 5.20 4.67
N ARG A 161 5.43 5.53 5.01
CA ARG A 161 4.23 4.78 4.64
C ARG A 161 3.24 5.63 3.84
N ARG A 162 3.48 5.77 2.54
CA ARG A 162 2.48 6.32 1.61
C ARG A 162 1.47 5.28 1.09
N ALA A 163 1.85 4.01 1.08
CA ALA A 163 1.22 3.01 0.22
C ALA A 163 -0.14 2.43 0.67
N SER A 164 -0.68 2.82 1.82
CA SER A 164 -2.08 2.57 2.22
C SER A 164 -2.90 3.85 2.47
N GLN A 165 -2.34 5.02 2.16
CA GLN A 165 -3.01 6.29 2.42
C GLN A 165 -4.26 6.47 1.55
N GLU A 166 -4.14 6.14 0.28
CA GLU A 166 -5.18 6.29 -0.73
C GLU A 166 -6.40 5.42 -0.44
N SER A 167 -6.18 4.12 -0.18
CA SER A 167 -7.25 3.21 0.21
C SER A 167 -7.97 3.65 1.49
N ARG A 168 -7.24 4.28 2.43
CA ARG A 168 -7.83 4.86 3.63
C ARG A 168 -8.70 6.07 3.32
N VAL A 169 -8.27 6.98 2.44
CA VAL A 169 -9.11 8.10 1.98
C VAL A 169 -10.47 7.60 1.50
N PHE A 170 -10.49 6.61 0.60
CA PHE A 170 -11.76 6.10 0.08
C PHE A 170 -12.57 5.34 1.15
N LYS A 171 -11.93 4.50 1.96
CA LYS A 171 -12.57 3.76 3.06
C LYS A 171 -13.28 4.67 4.04
N TYR A 172 -12.67 5.81 4.40
CA TYR A 172 -13.28 6.75 5.36
C TYR A 172 -14.24 7.73 4.68
N ALA A 173 -14.07 8.04 3.40
CA ALA A 173 -15.09 8.74 2.61
C ALA A 173 -16.41 7.94 2.56
N ASP A 174 -16.34 6.63 2.34
CA ASP A 174 -17.50 5.73 2.39
C ASP A 174 -18.16 5.63 3.79
N LYS A 175 -17.44 6.04 4.85
CA LYS A 175 -17.95 6.18 6.22
C LYS A 175 -18.52 7.57 6.51
N GLY A 176 -18.57 8.46 5.51
CA GLY A 176 -19.12 9.81 5.63
C GLY A 176 -18.10 10.90 5.98
N TYR A 177 -16.79 10.62 5.92
CA TYR A 177 -15.75 11.61 6.23
C TYR A 177 -15.13 12.18 4.96
N GLY A 178 -15.45 13.43 4.65
CA GLY A 178 -14.92 14.13 3.48
C GLY A 178 -13.51 14.70 3.68
N ILE A 179 -12.97 15.30 2.62
CA ILE A 179 -11.76 16.12 2.66
C ILE A 179 -12.17 17.59 2.55
N ARG A 180 -11.58 18.45 3.40
CA ARG A 180 -11.78 19.90 3.38
C ARG A 180 -10.49 20.62 3.02
N ILE A 181 -10.51 21.27 1.87
CA ILE A 181 -9.49 22.24 1.45
C ILE A 181 -9.83 23.59 2.10
N LEU A 182 -8.87 24.20 2.80
CA LEU A 182 -9.09 25.46 3.52
C LEU A 182 -8.92 26.67 2.58
N PRO A 183 -9.59 27.82 2.85
CA PRO A 183 -9.48 29.02 2.01
C PRO A 183 -8.04 29.46 1.68
N PRO A 184 -7.06 29.44 2.61
CA PRO A 184 -5.69 29.83 2.30
C PRO A 184 -5.04 29.04 1.14
N TYR A 185 -5.41 27.77 0.95
CA TYR A 185 -4.94 27.01 -0.21
C TYR A 185 -5.48 27.58 -1.52
N VAL A 186 -6.77 27.93 -1.54
CA VAL A 186 -7.43 28.52 -2.72
C VAL A 186 -6.88 29.91 -2.99
N ASP A 187 -6.73 30.74 -1.95
CA ASP A 187 -6.18 32.09 -2.05
C ASP A 187 -4.74 32.06 -2.59
N SER A 188 -3.94 31.08 -2.14
CA SER A 188 -2.55 30.92 -2.60
C SER A 188 -2.41 30.60 -4.09
N LEU A 189 -3.44 30.02 -4.74
CA LEU A 189 -3.40 29.77 -6.19
C LEU A 189 -3.34 31.09 -6.95
N VAL A 190 -4.09 32.09 -6.50
CA VAL A 190 -4.14 33.43 -7.11
C VAL A 190 -2.81 34.17 -6.90
N GLU A 191 -2.21 34.02 -5.71
CA GLU A 191 -0.95 34.68 -5.35
C GLU A 191 0.28 34.06 -6.01
N THR A 192 0.34 32.72 -6.06
CA THR A 192 1.52 31.96 -6.52
C THR A 192 1.54 31.79 -8.03
N PHE A 193 0.35 31.72 -8.66
CA PHE A 193 0.18 31.53 -10.10
C PHE A 193 -0.70 32.64 -10.68
N PRO A 194 -0.28 33.92 -10.58
CA PRO A 194 -1.02 35.01 -11.18
C PRO A 194 -1.12 34.78 -12.69
N THR A 195 -2.25 35.16 -13.28
CA THR A 195 -2.49 35.12 -14.72
C THR A 195 -1.26 35.60 -15.50
N GLY A 196 -0.61 34.70 -16.25
CA GLY A 196 0.56 35.02 -17.07
C GLY A 196 1.90 34.39 -16.67
N SER A 197 2.00 33.65 -15.55
CA SER A 197 3.25 32.92 -15.22
C SER A 197 3.25 31.51 -15.80
N GLY A 198 3.83 31.35 -16.98
CA GLY A 198 4.01 30.06 -17.64
C GLY A 198 4.91 29.11 -16.82
N MET A 199 4.42 27.90 -16.57
CA MET A 199 5.24 26.78 -16.14
C MET A 199 4.80 25.56 -16.96
N HIS A 200 5.75 25.01 -17.72
CA HIS A 200 5.52 24.02 -18.77
C HIS A 200 5.05 22.68 -18.20
N HIS A 201 4.03 22.10 -18.84
CA HIS A 201 3.72 20.67 -18.73
C HIS A 201 4.68 19.87 -19.61
N ASN A 202 5.30 18.84 -19.04
CA ASN A 202 5.86 17.78 -19.87
C ASN A 202 4.72 17.02 -20.56
N ASN A 203 4.93 16.89 -21.87
CA ASN A 203 4.25 16.06 -22.87
C ASN A 203 2.83 16.50 -23.25
N ASP A 204 2.80 17.29 -24.33
CA ASP A 204 1.77 17.29 -25.37
C ASP A 204 0.64 18.33 -25.29
N ARG A 205 1.04 19.60 -25.07
CA ARG A 205 0.23 20.78 -25.46
C ARG A 205 1.13 21.84 -26.08
N SER A 206 0.77 22.28 -27.27
CA SER A 206 1.41 23.35 -28.05
C SER A 206 1.56 24.63 -27.23
N GLU A 207 2.67 25.33 -27.50
CA GLU A 207 3.12 26.55 -26.85
C GLU A 207 2.05 27.65 -26.83
N GLY A 208 1.84 28.31 -25.68
CA GLY A 208 1.45 29.73 -25.69
C GLY A 208 0.30 30.22 -24.81
N GLU A 209 -0.55 29.39 -24.20
CA GLU A 209 -1.69 29.94 -23.44
C GLU A 209 -1.52 29.91 -21.90
N PRO A 210 -1.65 31.07 -21.22
CA PRO A 210 -1.56 31.18 -19.77
C PRO A 210 -2.81 30.58 -19.10
N TYR A 211 -2.63 29.68 -18.11
CA TYR A 211 -3.75 29.13 -17.34
C TYR A 211 -3.48 29.27 -15.84
N ALA A 212 -4.23 30.15 -15.18
CA ALA A 212 -4.32 30.11 -13.72
C ALA A 212 -5.16 28.87 -13.33
N PRO A 213 -4.73 28.06 -12.35
CA PRO A 213 -5.46 26.87 -11.96
C PRO A 213 -6.86 27.23 -11.42
N ASN A 214 -7.90 27.00 -12.23
CA ASN A 214 -9.29 27.17 -11.83
C ASN A 214 -9.87 25.83 -11.33
N LEU A 215 -10.17 25.76 -10.03
CA LEU A 215 -10.72 24.56 -9.38
C LEU A 215 -12.08 24.16 -9.95
N ASP A 216 -12.95 25.12 -10.27
CA ASP A 216 -14.29 24.84 -10.80
C ASP A 216 -14.21 24.25 -12.21
N GLU A 217 -13.33 24.78 -13.05
CA GLU A 217 -13.08 24.23 -14.39
C GLU A 217 -12.46 22.83 -14.32
N ALA A 218 -11.50 22.61 -13.43
CA ALA A 218 -10.91 21.28 -13.22
C ALA A 218 -11.97 20.28 -12.73
N ALA A 219 -12.83 20.67 -11.79
CA ALA A 219 -13.95 19.86 -11.34
C ALA A 219 -14.95 19.56 -12.48
N ALA A 220 -15.26 20.55 -13.32
CA ALA A 220 -16.16 20.39 -14.46
C ALA A 220 -15.58 19.43 -15.52
N ARG A 221 -14.27 19.52 -15.80
CA ARG A 221 -13.57 18.57 -16.68
C ARG A 221 -13.61 17.15 -16.11
N ALA A 222 -13.30 16.98 -14.83
CA ALA A 222 -13.39 15.70 -14.14
C ALA A 222 -14.80 15.10 -14.21
N THR A 223 -15.83 15.91 -13.99
CA THR A 223 -17.23 15.48 -14.09
C THR A 223 -17.57 14.99 -15.51
N LYS A 224 -17.23 15.77 -16.54
CA LYS A 224 -17.45 15.37 -17.95
C LYS A 224 -16.73 14.07 -18.29
N TRP A 225 -15.47 13.96 -17.86
CA TRP A 225 -14.64 12.77 -18.08
C TRP A 225 -15.26 11.52 -17.44
N THR A 226 -15.60 11.57 -16.14
CA THR A 226 -16.15 10.40 -15.42
C THR A 226 -17.50 9.96 -16.01
N GLN A 227 -18.36 10.91 -16.37
CA GLN A 227 -19.63 10.59 -17.00
C GLN A 227 -19.43 9.95 -18.38
N GLN A 228 -18.44 10.39 -19.16
CA GLN A 228 -18.10 9.75 -20.43
C GLN A 228 -17.53 8.34 -20.22
N ALA A 229 -16.66 8.14 -19.23
CA ALA A 229 -16.11 6.82 -18.90
C ALA A 229 -17.21 5.82 -18.53
N ILE A 230 -18.19 6.24 -17.73
CA ILE A 230 -19.36 5.42 -17.37
C ILE A 230 -20.20 5.09 -18.61
N LYS A 231 -20.46 6.06 -19.49
CA LYS A 231 -21.20 5.84 -20.75
C LYS A 231 -20.48 4.83 -21.65
N ASN A 232 -19.17 5.00 -21.83
CA ASN A 232 -18.34 4.09 -22.61
C ASN A 232 -18.43 2.68 -22.03
N TYR A 233 -18.23 2.53 -20.72
CA TYR A 233 -18.34 1.24 -20.03
C TYR A 233 -19.70 0.57 -20.25
N ALA A 234 -20.80 1.34 -20.15
CA ALA A 234 -22.14 0.83 -20.43
C ALA A 234 -22.33 0.41 -21.90
N SER A 235 -21.68 1.09 -22.86
CA SER A 235 -21.75 0.73 -24.28
C SER A 235 -20.92 -0.50 -24.67
N TYR A 236 -19.79 -0.75 -24.01
CA TYR A 236 -18.92 -1.91 -24.28
C TYR A 236 -19.40 -3.22 -23.61
N GLY A 237 -20.47 -3.17 -22.81
CA GLY A 237 -21.00 -4.28 -22.00
C GLY A 237 -21.63 -5.46 -22.75
N SER A 238 -21.19 -5.81 -23.96
CA SER A 238 -21.67 -7.00 -24.67
C SER A 238 -21.18 -8.33 -24.07
N TRP A 239 -20.19 -8.29 -23.16
CA TRP A 239 -19.52 -9.48 -22.59
C TRP A 239 -19.71 -9.68 -21.08
N LEU A 240 -20.38 -8.75 -20.39
CA LEU A 240 -20.71 -8.85 -18.96
C LEU A 240 -22.24 -9.06 -18.79
N PRO A 241 -22.69 -9.74 -17.73
CA PRO A 241 -24.13 -9.86 -17.45
C PRO A 241 -24.75 -8.47 -17.38
N LYS A 242 -25.77 -8.19 -18.22
CA LYS A 242 -26.52 -6.95 -18.16
C LYS A 242 -27.21 -6.82 -16.80
N LYS A 243 -26.61 -6.06 -15.89
CA LYS A 243 -27.26 -5.59 -14.65
C LYS A 243 -28.08 -4.34 -14.99
N ASP A 244 -29.21 -4.15 -14.31
CA ASP A 244 -30.07 -2.96 -14.48
C ASP A 244 -29.34 -1.65 -14.11
N VAL A 245 -28.34 -1.75 -13.22
CA VAL A 245 -27.43 -0.67 -12.84
C VAL A 245 -25.99 -1.15 -13.10
N PRO A 246 -25.21 -0.45 -13.93
CA PRO A 246 -23.83 -0.82 -14.20
C PRO A 246 -22.97 -0.71 -12.94
N GLU A 247 -22.03 -1.63 -12.81
CA GLU A 247 -21.13 -1.76 -11.67
C GLU A 247 -19.74 -1.24 -12.06
N PHE A 248 -19.21 -0.29 -11.28
CA PHE A 248 -17.98 0.44 -11.59
C PHE A 248 -16.98 0.36 -10.43
N THR A 249 -15.71 0.65 -10.67
CA THR A 249 -14.66 0.64 -9.63
C THR A 249 -13.81 1.91 -9.69
N HIS A 250 -13.21 2.29 -8.56
CA HIS A 250 -12.32 3.46 -8.53
C HIS A 250 -11.07 3.23 -9.40
N GLY A 251 -10.62 1.99 -9.57
CA GLY A 251 -9.47 1.63 -10.42
C GLY A 251 -9.70 1.84 -11.92
N MET A 252 -10.95 2.02 -12.36
CA MET A 252 -11.27 2.33 -13.76
C MET A 252 -11.06 3.81 -14.11
N LEU A 253 -10.76 4.67 -13.13
CA LEU A 253 -10.56 6.12 -13.34
C LEU A 253 -9.08 6.50 -13.59
N GLU A 254 -8.17 5.53 -13.48
CA GLU A 254 -6.73 5.70 -13.60
C GLU A 254 -6.15 5.11 -14.88
N GLU A 255 -5.01 5.65 -15.32
CA GLU A 255 -4.16 5.02 -16.34
C GLU A 255 -3.02 4.27 -15.63
N ARG A 256 -2.94 2.94 -15.77
CA ARG A 256 -1.91 2.10 -15.12
C ARG A 256 -0.49 2.31 -15.68
N SER A 257 -0.28 3.22 -16.63
CA SER A 257 0.95 3.32 -17.42
C SER A 257 2.08 4.13 -16.77
N ILE A 258 1.94 4.58 -15.51
CA ILE A 258 2.92 5.51 -14.93
C ILE A 258 4.09 4.77 -14.26
N VAL A 259 4.94 4.12 -15.07
CA VAL A 259 6.23 3.55 -14.63
C VAL A 259 7.29 4.66 -14.54
N THR A 260 7.18 5.54 -13.55
CA THR A 260 8.13 6.63 -13.26
C THR A 260 8.79 6.54 -11.89
N SER A 261 10.09 6.79 -11.78
CA SER A 261 10.77 6.87 -10.47
C SER A 261 10.23 7.99 -9.58
N GLU A 262 9.46 8.93 -10.13
CA GLU A 262 8.87 10.05 -9.41
C GLU A 262 7.66 9.62 -8.57
N PRO A 263 7.76 9.59 -7.23
CA PRO A 263 6.64 9.14 -6.41
C PRO A 263 5.41 10.06 -6.59
N GLY A 264 5.58 11.32 -7.02
CA GLY A 264 4.47 12.27 -7.19
C GLY A 264 3.42 11.86 -8.22
N GLU A 265 3.78 10.93 -9.11
CA GLU A 265 3.07 10.69 -10.35
C GLU A 265 2.19 9.45 -10.36
N ARG A 266 2.13 8.73 -9.24
CA ARG A 266 1.52 7.38 -9.16
C ARG A 266 0.34 7.23 -8.21
N SER A 267 -0.09 8.30 -7.56
CA SER A 267 -1.25 8.28 -6.68
C SER A 267 -2.56 8.36 -7.45
N CYS A 268 -3.59 7.62 -7.03
CA CYS A 268 -4.97 7.90 -7.46
C CYS A 268 -5.47 9.28 -7.00
N LEU A 269 -4.70 9.96 -6.15
CA LEU A 269 -4.90 11.34 -5.74
C LEU A 269 -3.79 12.25 -6.31
N THR A 270 -3.09 11.84 -7.36
CA THR A 270 -1.93 12.57 -7.93
C THR A 270 -2.23 13.99 -8.37
N SER A 271 -3.49 14.28 -8.73
CA SER A 271 -3.94 15.60 -9.10
C SER A 271 -5.32 15.91 -8.53
N PHE A 272 -5.62 17.21 -8.44
CA PHE A 272 -6.95 17.67 -8.07
C PHE A 272 -8.03 17.15 -9.04
N GLU A 273 -7.76 17.15 -10.35
CA GLU A 273 -8.72 16.66 -11.35
C GLU A 273 -9.00 15.15 -11.16
N LEU A 274 -7.99 14.34 -10.84
CA LEU A 274 -8.19 12.90 -10.59
C LEU A 274 -8.97 12.65 -9.29
N LEU A 275 -8.70 13.39 -8.21
CA LEU A 275 -9.53 13.37 -7.01
C LEU A 275 -10.99 13.68 -7.36
N MET A 276 -11.23 14.71 -8.17
CA MET A 276 -12.58 15.10 -8.59
C MET A 276 -13.27 14.06 -9.46
N ARG A 277 -12.53 13.22 -10.22
CA ARG A 277 -13.11 12.07 -10.95
C ARG A 277 -13.70 11.05 -9.99
N HIS A 278 -13.01 10.75 -8.88
CA HIS A 278 -13.54 9.89 -7.82
C HIS A 278 -14.75 10.51 -7.12
N VAL A 279 -14.71 11.83 -6.87
CA VAL A 279 -15.87 12.58 -6.34
C VAL A 279 -17.08 12.44 -7.24
N GLU A 280 -16.92 12.57 -8.56
CA GLU A 280 -18.01 12.37 -9.50
C GLU A 280 -18.54 10.93 -9.47
N LEU A 281 -17.67 9.93 -9.32
CA LEU A 281 -18.10 8.53 -9.21
C LEU A 281 -19.03 8.31 -8.01
N TRP A 282 -18.71 8.87 -6.84
CA TRP A 282 -19.60 8.83 -5.69
C TRP A 282 -20.92 9.57 -5.94
N ARG A 283 -20.90 10.71 -6.65
CA ARG A 283 -22.14 11.42 -7.02
C ARG A 283 -23.01 10.56 -7.94
N GLU A 284 -22.44 9.85 -8.90
CA GLU A 284 -23.16 8.93 -9.79
C GLU A 284 -23.80 7.76 -9.03
N LYS A 285 -23.10 7.21 -8.03
CA LYS A 285 -23.65 6.22 -7.10
C LYS A 285 -24.84 6.78 -6.31
N VAL A 286 -24.72 7.99 -5.77
CA VAL A 286 -25.81 8.66 -5.03
C VAL A 286 -27.02 8.95 -5.94
N ARG A 287 -26.77 9.28 -7.20
CA ARG A 287 -27.82 9.45 -8.23
C ARG A 287 -28.46 8.13 -8.67
N GLY A 288 -27.97 6.98 -8.20
CA GLY A 288 -28.48 5.65 -8.56
C GLY A 288 -28.14 5.21 -9.98
N ARG A 289 -27.16 5.86 -10.64
CA ARG A 289 -26.77 5.54 -12.02
C ARG A 289 -25.75 4.42 -12.13
N ILE A 290 -25.00 4.18 -11.05
CA ILE A 290 -24.02 3.10 -10.93
C ILE A 290 -24.06 2.48 -9.54
N THR A 291 -23.50 1.28 -9.41
CA THR A 291 -22.99 0.76 -8.14
C THR A 291 -21.45 0.83 -8.14
N ILE A 292 -20.84 0.96 -6.95
CA ILE A 292 -19.38 0.93 -6.81
C ILE A 292 -19.00 -0.37 -6.11
N LEU A 293 -18.12 -1.16 -6.73
CA LEU A 293 -17.52 -2.34 -6.09
C LEU A 293 -16.62 -1.91 -4.93
N LYS A 294 -16.99 -2.32 -3.72
CA LYS A 294 -16.29 -1.94 -2.48
C LYS A 294 -14.93 -2.62 -2.29
N GLU A 295 -14.68 -3.69 -3.03
CA GLU A 295 -13.50 -4.55 -2.86
C GLU A 295 -12.36 -4.23 -3.85
N GLU A 296 -12.64 -3.41 -4.86
CA GLU A 296 -11.64 -2.94 -5.84
C GLU A 296 -11.50 -1.42 -5.76
N TRP A 297 -10.67 -0.98 -4.82
CA TRP A 297 -10.24 0.42 -4.76
C TRP A 297 -9.36 0.76 -5.97
N ALA A 298 -9.24 2.06 -6.24
CA ALA A 298 -8.23 2.63 -7.11
C ALA A 298 -6.90 1.92 -6.87
N THR A 299 -6.27 1.41 -7.93
CA THR A 299 -5.08 0.56 -7.82
C THR A 299 -4.05 1.26 -6.95
N ASN A 300 -3.69 0.66 -5.82
CA ASN A 300 -2.50 1.10 -5.12
C ASN A 300 -1.36 0.82 -6.11
N ASN A 301 -0.86 1.84 -6.81
CA ASN A 301 0.23 1.69 -7.80
C ASN A 301 1.58 1.27 -7.18
N TYR A 302 1.53 0.72 -5.97
CA TYR A 302 2.54 -0.03 -5.26
C TYR A 302 2.51 -1.53 -5.63
N ASP A 303 1.40 -2.04 -6.16
CA ASP A 303 1.21 -3.45 -6.49
C ASP A 303 1.54 -3.69 -7.98
N VAL A 304 2.82 -3.63 -8.35
CA VAL A 304 3.30 -4.18 -9.63
C VAL A 304 3.59 -5.65 -9.37
N GLY A 305 2.52 -6.42 -9.19
CA GLY A 305 2.56 -7.82 -8.80
C GLY A 305 1.22 -8.25 -8.21
N PRO A 306 0.93 -9.55 -8.18
CA PRO A 306 -0.37 -10.07 -7.76
C PRO A 306 -0.55 -10.12 -6.23
N THR A 307 0.17 -9.29 -5.48
CA THR A 307 0.21 -9.28 -4.00
C THR A 307 -0.15 -7.90 -3.48
N GLY A 308 -1.03 -7.83 -2.47
CA GLY A 308 -1.45 -6.57 -1.87
C GLY A 308 -0.37 -5.91 -1.00
N TYR A 309 -0.55 -4.62 -0.76
CA TYR A 309 0.35 -3.77 0.03
C TYR A 309 0.61 -4.24 1.48
N ASP A 310 -0.35 -4.87 2.13
CA ASP A 310 -0.20 -5.40 3.50
C ASP A 310 0.62 -6.70 3.56
N ASP A 311 1.22 -7.09 2.44
CA ASP A 311 2.07 -8.25 2.30
C ASP A 311 1.36 -9.56 2.66
N SER A 312 0.03 -9.55 2.59
CA SER A 312 -0.84 -10.64 2.99
C SER A 312 -1.62 -11.15 1.78
N PRO A 313 -1.97 -12.45 1.76
CA PRO A 313 -2.85 -12.96 0.72
C PRO A 313 -4.25 -12.35 0.83
N VAL A 314 -4.98 -12.30 -0.28
CA VAL A 314 -6.39 -11.92 -0.27
C VAL A 314 -7.22 -13.06 0.34
N TYR A 315 -8.04 -12.75 1.33
CA TYR A 315 -8.99 -13.69 1.94
C TYR A 315 -10.24 -12.97 2.42
N THR A 316 -11.36 -13.70 2.48
CA THR A 316 -12.64 -13.17 2.95
C THR A 316 -12.85 -13.51 4.41
N TRP A 317 -13.05 -12.49 5.25
CA TRP A 317 -13.45 -12.66 6.63
C TRP A 317 -14.97 -12.62 6.77
N GLY A 318 -15.60 -13.79 6.71
CA GLY A 318 -17.06 -13.95 6.74
C GLY A 318 -17.49 -15.31 7.26
N LYS A 319 -18.78 -15.64 7.12
CA LYS A 319 -19.36 -16.90 7.62
C LYS A 319 -18.71 -18.16 7.03
N ASP A 320 -18.16 -18.05 5.83
CA ASP A 320 -17.49 -19.16 5.12
C ASP A 320 -15.98 -19.25 5.46
N PHE A 321 -15.46 -18.36 6.31
CA PHE A 321 -14.07 -18.41 6.75
C PHE A 321 -13.82 -19.64 7.63
N SER A 322 -12.74 -20.35 7.36
CA SER A 322 -12.20 -21.39 8.25
C SER A 322 -10.69 -21.29 8.34
N LEU A 323 -10.12 -21.66 9.49
CA LEU A 323 -8.66 -21.67 9.66
C LEU A 323 -7.96 -22.62 8.68
N GLU A 324 -8.61 -23.73 8.30
CA GLU A 324 -8.04 -24.70 7.35
C GLU A 324 -7.98 -24.15 5.92
N SER A 325 -9.05 -23.47 5.46
CA SER A 325 -9.02 -22.81 4.16
C SER A 325 -8.00 -21.68 4.14
N PHE A 326 -7.90 -20.92 5.23
CA PHE A 326 -6.95 -19.81 5.31
C PHE A 326 -5.48 -20.27 5.37
N LYS A 327 -5.18 -21.37 6.05
CA LYS A 327 -3.83 -22.00 6.00
C LYS A 327 -3.41 -22.34 4.57
N ARG A 328 -4.32 -22.95 3.79
CA ARG A 328 -4.06 -23.25 2.37
C ARG A 328 -3.79 -21.98 1.56
N VAL A 329 -4.55 -20.91 1.82
CA VAL A 329 -4.31 -19.60 1.19
C VAL A 329 -2.92 -19.05 1.52
N LEU A 330 -2.45 -19.19 2.77
CA LEU A 330 -1.10 -18.77 3.17
C LEU A 330 0.00 -19.64 2.55
N GLU A 331 -0.21 -20.95 2.47
CA GLU A 331 0.68 -21.89 1.81
C GLU A 331 0.79 -21.60 0.30
N ASP A 332 -0.34 -21.40 -0.36
CA ASP A 332 -0.42 -21.03 -1.78
C ASP A 332 0.25 -19.69 -2.06
N TYR A 333 0.13 -18.73 -1.13
CA TYR A 333 0.80 -17.43 -1.20
C TYR A 333 2.33 -17.58 -1.20
N ASN A 334 2.88 -18.32 -0.25
CA ASN A 334 4.31 -18.60 -0.20
C ASN A 334 4.78 -19.43 -1.40
N ALA A 335 4.00 -20.44 -1.81
CA ALA A 335 4.32 -21.28 -2.95
C ALA A 335 4.32 -20.50 -4.27
N LYS A 336 3.40 -19.54 -4.43
CA LYS A 336 3.36 -18.66 -5.61
C LYS A 336 4.60 -17.77 -5.68
N ASP A 337 5.00 -17.23 -4.54
CA ASP A 337 6.20 -16.40 -4.44
C ASP A 337 7.47 -17.20 -4.76
N TYR A 338 7.58 -18.40 -4.18
CA TYR A 338 8.66 -19.34 -4.47
C TYR A 338 8.71 -19.77 -5.95
N ARG A 339 7.56 -20.06 -6.58
CA ARG A 339 7.52 -20.37 -8.02
C ARG A 339 8.01 -19.22 -8.90
N GLY A 340 7.77 -17.97 -8.49
CA GLY A 340 8.31 -16.79 -9.19
C GLY A 340 9.82 -16.72 -9.13
N PHE A 341 10.39 -17.03 -7.95
CA PHE A 341 11.83 -17.16 -7.76
C PHE A 341 12.41 -18.34 -8.55
N GLU A 342 11.81 -19.52 -8.45
CA GLU A 342 12.24 -20.75 -9.12
C GLU A 342 12.25 -20.58 -10.65
N ALA A 343 11.22 -19.95 -11.23
CA ALA A 343 11.22 -19.65 -12.66
C ALA A 343 12.37 -18.73 -13.09
N SER A 344 12.75 -17.77 -12.24
CA SER A 344 13.91 -16.89 -12.49
C SER A 344 15.23 -17.65 -12.34
N TYR A 345 15.32 -18.55 -11.37
CA TYR A 345 16.49 -19.40 -11.14
C TYR A 345 16.70 -20.40 -12.29
N ASP A 346 15.66 -21.12 -12.70
CA ASP A 346 15.70 -22.10 -13.80
C ASP A 346 16.15 -21.46 -15.12
N GLU A 347 15.77 -20.20 -15.37
CA GLU A 347 16.20 -19.45 -16.54
C GLU A 347 17.70 -19.14 -16.49
N ILE A 348 18.22 -18.75 -15.32
CA ILE A 348 19.66 -18.56 -15.12
C ILE A 348 20.41 -19.88 -15.33
N MET A 349 19.87 -20.99 -14.82
CA MET A 349 20.46 -22.33 -14.97
C MET A 349 20.43 -22.88 -16.40
N GLN A 350 19.64 -22.28 -17.30
CA GLN A 350 19.61 -22.64 -18.73
C GLN A 350 20.66 -21.87 -19.56
N SER A 351 21.38 -20.93 -18.97
CA SER A 351 22.44 -20.18 -19.66
C SER A 351 23.69 -21.02 -19.91
N GLU A 352 24.47 -20.70 -20.94
CA GLU A 352 25.72 -21.42 -21.27
C GLU A 352 26.76 -21.36 -20.14
N ASP A 353 26.71 -20.30 -19.32
CA ASP A 353 27.57 -20.06 -18.16
C ASP A 353 26.86 -20.28 -16.82
N ALA A 354 25.89 -21.22 -16.79
CA ALA A 354 25.12 -21.53 -15.58
C ALA A 354 26.05 -21.93 -14.41
N PRO A 355 25.74 -21.45 -13.18
CA PRO A 355 26.49 -21.82 -11.99
C PRO A 355 26.22 -23.27 -11.54
N GLU A 356 26.84 -23.70 -10.44
CA GLU A 356 26.62 -25.06 -9.92
C GLU A 356 25.20 -25.18 -9.36
N GLU A 357 24.47 -26.24 -9.74
CA GLU A 357 23.08 -26.40 -9.32
C GLU A 357 22.98 -26.53 -7.80
N GLN A 358 22.28 -25.58 -7.19
CA GLN A 358 22.02 -25.54 -5.76
C GLN A 358 20.83 -26.43 -5.38
N ASP A 359 20.94 -27.12 -4.25
CA ASP A 359 19.79 -27.80 -3.62
C ASP A 359 18.88 -26.74 -2.95
N LEU A 360 17.93 -26.21 -3.73
CA LEU A 360 16.97 -25.22 -3.27
C LEU A 360 16.10 -25.73 -2.11
N GLU A 361 15.90 -27.05 -1.98
CA GLU A 361 15.16 -27.63 -0.85
C GLU A 361 15.98 -27.55 0.44
N ALA A 362 17.28 -27.82 0.37
CA ALA A 362 18.20 -27.71 1.51
C ALA A 362 18.43 -26.26 1.96
N ILE A 363 18.44 -25.30 1.03
CA ILE A 363 18.64 -23.86 1.32
C ILE A 363 17.45 -23.27 2.09
N GLY A 364 16.25 -23.83 1.86
CA GLY A 364 14.99 -23.42 2.45
C GLY A 364 14.20 -22.50 1.53
N LYS A 365 12.98 -22.93 1.19
CA LYS A 365 12.09 -22.22 0.26
C LYS A 365 11.71 -20.83 0.79
N THR A 366 11.54 -19.89 -0.14
CA THR A 366 11.00 -18.57 0.16
C THR A 366 9.67 -18.69 0.91
N ARG A 367 9.59 -17.98 2.04
CA ARG A 367 8.44 -17.87 2.92
C ARG A 367 8.25 -16.41 3.31
N ARG A 368 7.32 -15.76 2.62
CA ARG A 368 6.98 -14.34 2.76
C ARG A 368 6.06 -14.07 3.94
N SER A 369 5.17 -15.02 4.26
CA SER A 369 4.36 -15.01 5.47
C SER A 369 4.59 -16.30 6.25
N SER A 370 4.81 -16.18 7.55
CA SER A 370 4.93 -17.32 8.46
C SER A 370 3.66 -17.47 9.30
N PHE A 371 3.34 -18.67 9.74
CA PHE A 371 2.21 -18.90 10.61
C PHE A 371 2.39 -20.12 11.52
N ALA A 372 1.80 -20.07 12.71
CA ALA A 372 1.86 -21.13 13.70
C ALA A 372 0.59 -21.14 14.56
N ALA A 373 0.42 -22.15 15.42
CA ALA A 373 -0.71 -22.20 16.34
C ALA A 373 -0.59 -21.18 17.49
N ASP A 374 0.63 -20.77 17.82
CA ASP A 374 0.96 -19.89 18.95
C ASP A 374 2.15 -18.97 18.65
N VAL A 375 2.30 -17.93 19.47
CA VAL A 375 3.35 -16.91 19.34
C VAL A 375 4.74 -17.47 19.63
N SER A 376 4.88 -18.41 20.57
CA SER A 376 6.19 -18.94 20.96
C SER A 376 6.87 -19.67 19.80
N THR A 377 6.11 -20.46 19.04
CA THR A 377 6.58 -21.14 17.83
C THR A 377 6.87 -20.13 16.72
N LEU A 378 6.03 -19.10 16.57
CA LEU A 378 6.17 -18.12 15.49
C LEU A 378 7.37 -17.18 15.65
N LEU A 379 7.81 -16.92 16.89
CA LEU A 379 8.95 -16.06 17.20
C LEU A 379 10.28 -16.83 17.30
N ASN A 380 10.24 -18.15 17.12
CA ASN A 380 11.44 -18.99 17.02
C ASN A 380 12.00 -19.01 15.58
N PRO A 381 13.24 -19.50 15.40
CA PRO A 381 13.86 -19.66 14.09
C PRO A 381 12.98 -20.36 13.03
N GLU A 382 12.11 -21.31 13.41
CA GLU A 382 11.20 -21.97 12.44
C GLU A 382 10.14 -21.00 11.90
N GLY A 383 9.79 -19.96 12.66
CA GLY A 383 8.79 -18.96 12.32
C GLY A 383 9.33 -17.72 11.59
N ASP A 384 10.62 -17.67 11.27
CA ASP A 384 11.23 -16.52 10.58
C ASP A 384 10.72 -16.36 9.14
N ILE A 385 10.68 -15.14 8.63
CA ILE A 385 10.43 -14.91 7.20
C ILE A 385 11.76 -15.13 6.47
N ILE A 386 11.72 -15.86 5.35
CA ILE A 386 12.90 -16.21 4.55
C ILE A 386 12.60 -15.79 3.11
N LEU A 387 13.43 -14.93 2.53
CA LEU A 387 13.25 -14.47 1.15
C LEU A 387 14.50 -14.82 0.34
N LEU A 388 14.29 -15.51 -0.78
CA LEU A 388 15.32 -15.74 -1.80
C LEU A 388 15.10 -14.76 -2.95
N PHE A 389 16.16 -14.08 -3.38
CA PHE A 389 16.13 -13.15 -4.51
C PHE A 389 17.54 -12.84 -5.01
N PHE A 390 17.62 -12.08 -6.10
CA PHE A 390 18.87 -11.70 -6.73
C PHE A 390 19.19 -10.22 -6.51
N ALA A 391 20.47 -9.91 -6.34
CA ALA A 391 20.95 -8.55 -6.21
C ALA A 391 22.33 -8.37 -6.87
N SER A 392 22.76 -7.11 -6.98
CA SER A 392 24.11 -6.77 -7.45
C SER A 392 25.19 -7.21 -6.43
N PRO A 393 26.36 -7.69 -6.88
CA PRO A 393 27.40 -8.17 -5.99
C PRO A 393 27.91 -7.16 -4.97
N GLY A 394 28.34 -7.66 -3.82
CA GLY A 394 28.92 -6.85 -2.73
C GLY A 394 27.90 -6.06 -1.90
N PHE A 395 26.62 -6.00 -2.32
CA PHE A 395 25.57 -5.36 -1.52
C PHE A 395 25.26 -6.13 -0.25
N ALA A 396 25.25 -7.47 -0.30
CA ALA A 396 24.86 -8.32 0.81
C ALA A 396 25.77 -8.16 2.04
N ASP A 397 27.09 -8.18 1.85
CA ASP A 397 28.03 -8.03 2.96
C ASP A 397 28.02 -6.62 3.55
N PHE A 398 27.84 -5.59 2.70
CA PHE A 398 27.61 -4.22 3.17
C PHE A 398 26.34 -4.12 4.03
N ALA A 399 25.22 -4.66 3.53
CA ALA A 399 23.93 -4.63 4.21
C ALA A 399 23.96 -5.41 5.54
N ASP A 400 24.50 -6.63 5.53
CA ASP A 400 24.61 -7.48 6.73
C ASP A 400 25.50 -6.83 7.79
N GLY A 401 26.67 -6.32 7.39
CA GLY A 401 27.59 -5.62 8.28
C GLY A 401 26.97 -4.36 8.90
N LEU A 402 26.21 -3.59 8.11
CA LEU A 402 25.53 -2.39 8.60
C LEU A 402 24.41 -2.72 9.58
N VAL A 403 23.61 -3.76 9.30
CA VAL A 403 22.53 -4.22 10.20
C VAL A 403 23.11 -4.76 11.50
N LYS A 404 24.15 -5.61 11.45
CA LYS A 404 24.81 -6.14 12.65
C LYS A 404 25.40 -5.04 13.52
N LYS A 405 26.12 -4.09 12.91
CA LYS A 405 26.64 -2.92 13.63
C LYS A 405 25.52 -2.12 14.31
N ALA A 406 24.40 -1.93 13.62
CA ALA A 406 23.25 -1.23 14.21
C ALA A 406 22.63 -2.00 15.38
N LEU A 407 22.53 -3.33 15.30
CA LEU A 407 22.07 -4.16 16.42
C LEU A 407 23.01 -4.09 17.62
N GLU A 408 24.33 -4.19 17.40
CA GLU A 408 25.35 -4.09 18.45
C GLU A 408 25.28 -2.73 19.18
N GLU A 409 25.22 -1.62 18.43
CA GLU A 409 25.13 -0.27 18.99
C GLU A 409 23.84 -0.05 19.79
N ASN A 410 22.76 -0.77 19.47
CA ASN A 410 21.51 -0.77 20.22
C ASN A 410 21.44 -1.87 21.31
N THR A 411 22.55 -2.59 21.57
CA THR A 411 22.63 -3.67 22.57
C THR A 411 21.59 -4.78 22.34
N LEU A 412 21.31 -5.08 21.06
CA LEU A 412 20.34 -6.10 20.67
C LEU A 412 21.03 -7.42 20.33
N PRO A 413 20.34 -8.58 20.51
CA PRO A 413 20.89 -9.86 20.15
C PRO A 413 21.23 -9.94 18.67
N LEU A 414 22.44 -10.42 18.38
CA LEU A 414 22.86 -10.80 17.04
C LEU A 414 22.24 -12.16 16.63
N PRO A 415 22.13 -12.44 15.32
CA PRO A 415 21.78 -13.78 14.86
C PRO A 415 22.77 -14.80 15.42
N LYS A 416 22.27 -15.99 15.76
CA LYS A 416 23.13 -17.06 16.29
C LYS A 416 24.00 -17.64 15.18
N GLU A 417 25.25 -17.96 15.50
CA GLU A 417 26.23 -18.49 14.52
C GLU A 417 25.82 -19.85 13.93
N ASP A 418 25.10 -20.68 14.69
CA ASP A 418 24.59 -21.99 14.23
C ASP A 418 23.46 -21.86 13.20
N VAL A 419 22.96 -20.65 12.98
CA VAL A 419 21.85 -20.35 12.09
C VAL A 419 22.34 -19.42 10.98
N ASP A 420 22.38 -19.94 9.74
CA ASP A 420 22.84 -19.19 8.55
C ASP A 420 24.21 -18.48 8.77
N GLU A 421 25.13 -19.12 9.52
CA GLU A 421 26.45 -18.57 9.88
C GLU A 421 26.38 -17.20 10.58
N GLY A 422 25.29 -16.96 11.30
CA GLY A 422 25.04 -15.69 11.97
C GLY A 422 24.76 -14.53 11.01
N LYS A 423 24.48 -14.76 9.73
CA LYS A 423 24.11 -13.70 8.76
C LYS A 423 22.59 -13.49 8.70
N ILE A 424 22.18 -12.23 8.53
CA ILE A 424 20.80 -11.81 8.24
C ILE A 424 20.59 -11.78 6.73
N ILE A 425 21.61 -11.34 6.00
CA ILE A 425 21.67 -11.38 4.54
C ILE A 425 22.87 -12.24 4.16
N LYS A 426 22.59 -13.44 3.63
CA LYS A 426 23.61 -14.41 3.22
C LYS A 426 23.67 -14.49 1.70
N VAL A 427 24.87 -14.33 1.14
CA VAL A 427 25.17 -14.73 -0.24
C VAL A 427 25.15 -16.26 -0.28
N LEU A 428 24.32 -16.82 -1.14
CA LEU A 428 24.28 -18.26 -1.40
C LEU A 428 25.22 -18.60 -2.56
N GLU A 429 25.19 -17.78 -3.60
CA GLU A 429 25.96 -18.02 -4.83
C GLU A 429 26.19 -16.72 -5.59
N SER A 430 27.28 -16.67 -6.36
CA SER A 430 27.61 -15.58 -7.27
C SER A 430 27.70 -16.13 -8.69
N TYR A 431 27.11 -15.43 -9.66
CA TYR A 431 27.10 -15.85 -11.06
C TYR A 431 27.05 -14.63 -11.99
N THR A 432 27.23 -14.85 -13.29
CA THR A 432 27.11 -13.81 -14.33
C THR A 432 25.86 -14.10 -15.15
N ARG A 433 24.93 -13.15 -15.17
CA ARG A 433 23.74 -13.22 -16.03
C ARG A 433 24.05 -12.62 -17.39
N ILE A 434 23.62 -13.26 -18.46
CA ILE A 434 23.53 -12.65 -19.79
C ILE A 434 22.10 -12.11 -19.96
N ASP A 435 21.93 -10.80 -20.17
CA ASP A 435 20.59 -10.23 -20.42
C ASP A 435 20.10 -10.45 -21.85
N GLY A 436 18.86 -10.03 -22.14
CA GLY A 436 18.26 -10.17 -23.47
C GLY A 436 19.01 -9.45 -24.60
N ASP A 437 19.91 -8.52 -24.28
CA ASP A 437 20.75 -7.78 -25.23
C ASP A 437 22.18 -8.37 -25.30
N GLY A 438 22.46 -9.46 -24.58
CA GLY A 438 23.76 -10.13 -24.54
C GLY A 438 24.76 -9.51 -23.56
N ALA A 439 24.34 -8.60 -22.67
CA ALA A 439 25.23 -7.99 -21.69
C ALA A 439 25.48 -8.92 -20.49
N GLU A 440 26.75 -9.07 -20.12
CA GLU A 440 27.17 -9.80 -18.91
C GLU A 440 27.01 -8.93 -17.65
N ILE A 441 26.26 -9.45 -16.68
CA ILE A 441 25.88 -8.73 -15.47
C ILE A 441 26.17 -9.63 -14.27
N PRO A 442 27.17 -9.29 -13.46
CA PRO A 442 27.42 -9.96 -12.20
C PRO A 442 26.21 -9.86 -11.27
N MET A 443 25.82 -10.98 -10.67
CA MET A 443 24.67 -11.11 -9.78
C MET A 443 25.00 -12.04 -8.60
N GLU A 444 24.32 -11.85 -7.48
CA GLU A 444 24.36 -12.73 -6.32
C GLU A 444 22.95 -13.24 -6.00
N MET A 445 22.84 -14.54 -5.73
CA MET A 445 21.67 -15.13 -5.10
C MET A 445 21.76 -14.93 -3.59
N LEU A 446 20.77 -14.28 -3.02
CA LEU A 446 20.74 -13.91 -1.61
C LEU A 446 19.64 -14.65 -0.87
N LYS A 447 19.94 -15.04 0.38
CA LYS A 447 18.96 -15.43 1.40
C LYS A 447 18.87 -14.33 2.44
N TRP A 448 17.69 -13.74 2.56
CA TRP A 448 17.39 -12.74 3.57
C TRP A 448 16.43 -13.31 4.61
N ARG A 449 16.88 -13.25 5.87
CA ARG A 449 16.15 -13.78 7.01
C ARG A 449 15.65 -12.66 7.91
N ILE A 450 14.34 -12.53 8.05
CA ILE A 450 13.72 -11.54 8.95
C ILE A 450 13.28 -12.26 10.24
N ASN A 451 14.18 -12.24 11.22
CA ASN A 451 13.95 -12.90 12.52
C ASN A 451 13.08 -12.07 13.47
N ALA A 452 12.76 -12.61 14.64
CA ALA A 452 11.91 -11.94 15.65
C ALA A 452 12.48 -10.61 16.20
N ILE A 453 13.75 -10.30 15.98
CA ILE A 453 14.37 -9.03 16.37
C ILE A 453 14.26 -8.03 15.23
N VAL A 454 14.90 -8.31 14.08
CA VAL A 454 14.93 -7.38 12.93
C VAL A 454 13.60 -7.27 12.18
N GLY A 455 12.60 -8.08 12.55
CA GLY A 455 11.23 -7.90 12.08
C GLY A 455 10.53 -6.66 12.64
N TRP A 456 11.07 -6.02 13.68
CA TRP A 456 10.58 -4.74 14.18
C TRP A 456 11.14 -3.58 13.38
N GLN A 457 10.28 -2.67 12.96
CA GLN A 457 10.69 -1.40 12.36
C GLN A 457 11.06 -0.37 13.43
N GLN A 458 11.84 0.65 13.05
CA GLN A 458 12.27 1.77 13.91
C GLN A 458 13.16 1.33 15.08
N ILE A 459 13.89 0.23 14.91
CA ILE A 459 15.02 -0.11 15.80
C ILE A 459 16.13 0.92 15.60
N ASP A 460 16.54 1.06 14.34
CA ASP A 460 17.60 1.96 13.90
C ASP A 460 17.33 2.31 12.43
N ARG A 461 17.50 3.58 12.08
CA ARG A 461 17.24 4.07 10.72
C ARG A 461 18.06 3.32 9.66
N ARG A 462 19.29 2.89 9.98
CA ARG A 462 20.13 2.14 9.04
C ARG A 462 19.52 0.79 8.67
N ILE A 463 18.88 0.12 9.63
CA ILE A 463 18.21 -1.16 9.40
C ILE A 463 16.99 -0.95 8.50
N ASP A 464 16.17 0.05 8.81
CA ASP A 464 14.99 0.40 8.01
C ASP A 464 15.41 0.73 6.55
N GLU A 465 16.42 1.59 6.35
CA GLU A 465 16.93 1.94 5.02
C GLU A 465 17.47 0.72 4.24
N VAL A 466 18.24 -0.16 4.90
CA VAL A 466 18.72 -1.41 4.27
C VAL A 466 17.54 -2.30 3.86
N PHE A 467 16.55 -2.46 4.73
CA PHE A 467 15.37 -3.29 4.46
C PHE A 467 14.56 -2.73 3.28
N GLU A 468 14.44 -1.41 3.16
CA GLU A 468 13.77 -0.79 2.03
C GLU A 468 14.49 -1.02 0.69
N ILE A 469 15.83 -1.05 0.68
CA ILE A 469 16.62 -1.43 -0.50
C ILE A 469 16.52 -2.93 -0.79
N LEU A 470 16.58 -3.81 0.22
CA LEU A 470 16.40 -5.25 0.04
C LEU A 470 15.03 -5.57 -0.57
N TRP A 471 13.97 -4.91 -0.08
CA TRP A 471 12.65 -5.00 -0.67
C TRP A 471 12.58 -4.50 -2.12
N SER A 472 13.41 -3.50 -2.47
CA SER A 472 13.49 -2.98 -3.83
C SER A 472 14.17 -3.97 -4.78
N PHE A 473 15.25 -4.63 -4.34
CA PHE A 473 15.85 -5.75 -5.06
C PHE A 473 14.86 -6.89 -5.24
N TYR A 474 14.28 -7.36 -4.14
CA TYR A 474 13.32 -8.46 -4.13
C TYR A 474 12.15 -8.25 -5.11
N ARG A 475 11.59 -7.03 -5.19
CA ARG A 475 10.48 -6.73 -6.12
C ARG A 475 10.93 -6.48 -7.56
N ALA A 476 12.09 -5.85 -7.78
CA ALA A 476 12.54 -5.53 -9.13
C ALA A 476 13.15 -6.73 -9.86
N PHE A 477 13.85 -7.60 -9.13
CA PHE A 477 14.57 -8.76 -9.66
C PHE A 477 13.79 -10.07 -9.56
N GLY A 478 12.49 -10.02 -9.23
CA GLY A 478 11.60 -11.18 -9.29
C GLY A 478 11.25 -11.65 -10.71
N GLU A 479 11.62 -10.88 -11.74
CA GLU A 479 11.49 -11.24 -13.16
C GLU A 479 12.83 -11.00 -13.87
N VAL A 480 13.81 -11.87 -13.61
CA VAL A 480 15.18 -11.68 -14.15
C VAL A 480 15.24 -11.71 -15.68
N ARG A 481 14.27 -12.29 -16.38
CA ARG A 481 14.19 -12.27 -17.86
C ARG A 481 14.18 -10.90 -18.52
N LEU A 482 13.84 -9.86 -17.77
CA LEU A 482 13.68 -8.53 -18.36
C LEU A 482 15.05 -7.93 -18.74
N PRO A 483 15.11 -7.16 -19.84
CA PRO A 483 16.30 -6.38 -20.19
C PRO A 483 16.75 -5.49 -19.02
N SER A 484 18.05 -5.28 -18.90
CA SER A 484 18.63 -4.49 -17.80
C SER A 484 18.03 -3.10 -17.64
N PRO A 485 17.75 -2.34 -18.72
CA PRO A 485 17.05 -1.06 -18.59
C PRO A 485 15.69 -1.16 -17.90
N ASP A 486 14.95 -2.25 -18.12
CA ASP A 486 13.64 -2.47 -17.52
C ASP A 486 13.73 -2.84 -16.04
N ILE A 487 14.67 -3.73 -15.68
CA ILE A 487 14.94 -4.09 -14.29
C ILE A 487 15.43 -2.87 -13.50
N ASN A 488 16.36 -2.10 -14.07
CA ASN A 488 16.83 -0.86 -13.48
C ASN A 488 15.69 0.14 -13.29
N ARG A 489 14.81 0.30 -14.30
CA ARG A 489 13.62 1.15 -14.19
C ARG A 489 12.68 0.66 -13.08
N LYS A 490 12.46 -0.66 -12.94
CA LYS A 490 11.69 -1.26 -11.83
C LYS A 490 12.37 -1.03 -10.48
N PHE A 491 13.70 -1.18 -10.39
CA PHE A 491 14.45 -0.97 -9.16
C PHE A 491 14.41 0.50 -8.70
N PHE A 492 14.74 1.45 -9.59
CA PHE A 492 14.63 2.88 -9.29
C PHE A 492 13.19 3.29 -8.96
N THR A 493 12.22 2.62 -9.57
CA THR A 493 10.80 2.73 -9.22
C THR A 493 10.52 2.29 -7.79
N GLU A 494 11.02 1.14 -7.35
CA GLU A 494 10.87 0.63 -5.99
C GLU A 494 11.55 1.52 -4.96
N VAL A 495 12.76 2.00 -5.26
CA VAL A 495 13.50 2.92 -4.38
C VAL A 495 12.78 4.26 -4.29
N GLY A 496 12.36 4.83 -5.42
CA GLY A 496 11.64 6.10 -5.48
C GLY A 496 10.30 6.08 -4.75
N ARG A 497 9.63 4.93 -4.65
CA ARG A 497 8.37 4.75 -3.88
C ARG A 497 8.52 5.02 -2.38
N ARG A 498 9.73 4.85 -1.85
CA ARG A 498 10.03 4.81 -0.41
C ARG A 498 11.07 5.86 0.01
N ALA A 499 11.70 6.54 -0.96
CA ALA A 499 12.58 7.66 -0.70
C ALA A 499 11.83 8.78 0.05
N ILE A 500 12.41 9.24 1.17
CA ILE A 500 11.92 10.41 1.90
C ILE A 500 11.98 11.60 0.94
N ARG A 501 10.81 12.17 0.64
CA ARG A 501 10.80 13.41 -0.13
C ARG A 501 11.28 14.55 0.75
N PRO A 502 12.11 15.45 0.22
CA PRO A 502 12.17 16.78 0.82
C PRO A 502 10.73 17.33 0.81
N THR A 503 10.24 17.74 1.98
CA THR A 503 8.99 18.50 2.09
C THR A 503 9.04 19.59 1.02
N PRO A 504 7.95 19.82 0.24
CA PRO A 504 7.87 21.04 -0.53
C PRO A 504 8.24 22.18 0.41
N THR A 505 9.26 22.96 0.04
CA THR A 505 9.71 24.08 0.88
C THR A 505 8.56 25.07 1.14
N ASP A 506 7.52 25.00 0.31
CA ASP A 506 6.24 25.69 0.46
C ASP A 506 5.05 24.76 0.15
N GLU A 507 4.20 24.54 1.16
CA GLU A 507 2.94 23.78 1.13
C GLU A 507 1.96 24.31 0.07
N TYR A 508 1.86 25.63 -0.07
CA TYR A 508 0.94 26.30 -0.99
C TYR A 508 1.39 26.17 -2.44
N ALA A 509 2.69 26.35 -2.71
CA ALA A 509 3.25 26.06 -4.02
C ALA A 509 3.10 24.57 -4.39
N GLY A 510 3.20 23.67 -3.40
CA GLY A 510 2.90 22.25 -3.57
C GLY A 510 1.45 21.99 -3.99
N PHE A 511 0.50 22.66 -3.35
CA PHE A 511 -0.90 22.61 -3.70
C PHE A 511 -1.17 23.13 -5.12
N GLY A 512 -0.60 24.26 -5.50
CA GLY A 512 -0.78 24.78 -6.87
C GLY A 512 -0.22 23.86 -7.95
N ARG A 513 0.95 23.24 -7.73
CA ARG A 513 1.47 22.20 -8.63
C ARG A 513 0.53 20.99 -8.73
N TRP A 514 -0.07 20.59 -7.61
CA TRP A 514 -1.02 19.48 -7.57
C TRP A 514 -2.33 19.77 -8.31
N VAL A 515 -2.81 21.01 -8.24
CA VAL A 515 -4.00 21.47 -8.98
C VAL A 515 -3.71 21.59 -10.48
N LEU A 516 -2.54 22.13 -10.85
CA LEU A 516 -2.13 22.28 -12.24
C LEU A 516 -1.87 20.94 -12.92
N ARG A 517 -1.47 19.92 -12.15
CA ARG A 517 -1.22 18.58 -12.70
C ARG A 517 -2.47 18.07 -13.44
N GLY A 518 -2.40 17.94 -14.76
CA GLY A 518 -3.45 17.31 -15.54
C GLY A 518 -3.68 15.87 -15.08
N ALA A 519 -4.94 15.42 -15.09
CA ALA A 519 -5.24 14.01 -14.96
C ALA A 519 -5.02 13.31 -16.32
N PRO A 520 -4.68 12.02 -16.35
CA PRO A 520 -4.51 11.26 -17.60
C PRO A 520 -5.71 11.43 -18.54
N ARG A 521 -5.48 11.56 -19.86
CA ARG A 521 -6.57 11.68 -20.85
C ARG A 521 -7.28 10.33 -21.00
N ILE A 522 -8.43 10.31 -21.70
CA ILE A 522 -9.05 9.04 -22.14
C ILE A 522 -8.15 8.45 -23.25
N GLY A 523 -7.02 7.86 -22.88
CA GLY A 523 -6.23 6.96 -23.72
C GLY A 523 -6.50 5.51 -23.30
N TYR A 524 -6.09 4.54 -24.13
CA TYR A 524 -6.27 3.07 -23.97
C TYR A 524 -6.40 2.62 -22.50
N SER A 525 -7.62 2.66 -21.99
CA SER A 525 -7.90 2.28 -20.61
C SER A 525 -7.69 0.78 -20.48
N TYR A 526 -6.68 0.37 -19.73
CA TYR A 526 -6.59 -1.00 -19.23
C TYR A 526 -7.70 -1.17 -18.19
N GLY A 527 -8.76 -1.89 -18.53
CA GLY A 527 -9.90 -2.08 -17.65
C GLY A 527 -9.46 -2.64 -16.30
N GLY A 528 -10.12 -2.19 -15.22
CA GLY A 528 -9.86 -2.65 -13.85
C GLY A 528 -9.91 -4.18 -13.67
N LEU A 529 -10.55 -4.89 -14.60
CA LEU A 529 -10.66 -6.36 -14.65
C LEU A 529 -9.54 -7.07 -15.42
N GLY A 530 -8.46 -6.39 -15.81
CA GLY A 530 -7.34 -7.01 -16.53
C GLY A 530 -7.64 -7.37 -17.99
N GLN A 531 -8.75 -6.88 -18.54
CA GLN A 531 -9.06 -6.94 -19.97
C GLN A 531 -8.98 -5.51 -20.53
N GLY A 532 -8.03 -5.29 -21.43
CA GLY A 532 -7.88 -4.01 -22.12
C GLY A 532 -9.15 -3.65 -22.89
N PHE A 533 -9.58 -2.38 -22.82
CA PHE A 533 -10.55 -1.85 -23.76
C PHE A 533 -9.83 -1.61 -25.10
N PHE A 534 -9.68 -2.65 -25.91
CA PHE A 534 -9.15 -2.51 -27.26
C PHE A 534 -10.27 -2.08 -28.21
N GLY A 535 -10.28 -0.80 -28.55
CA GLY A 535 -11.06 -0.24 -29.64
C GLY A 535 -10.33 0.98 -30.17
N TRP A 536 -9.84 0.89 -31.41
CA TRP A 536 -9.25 2.00 -32.14
C TRP A 536 -10.24 3.17 -32.15
N THR A 537 -9.93 4.24 -31.43
CA THR A 537 -10.51 5.54 -31.74
C THR A 537 -9.56 6.20 -32.72
N ASP A 538 -9.87 6.04 -34.01
CA ASP A 538 -9.36 6.98 -35.00
C ASP A 538 -9.82 8.37 -34.62
N ASP A 539 -8.88 9.30 -34.70
CA ASP A 539 -8.95 10.72 -34.37
C ASP A 539 -9.86 11.46 -35.38
N GLU A 540 -11.17 11.18 -35.41
CA GLU A 540 -12.12 11.98 -36.21
C GLU A 540 -13.46 12.11 -35.47
N GLY A 541 -13.72 13.29 -34.88
CA GLY A 541 -15.01 13.56 -34.26
C GLY A 541 -15.15 14.80 -33.37
N LEU A 542 -14.22 15.75 -33.41
CA LEU A 542 -14.45 17.10 -32.90
C LEU A 542 -14.44 18.06 -34.08
N GLU A 543 -15.56 18.11 -34.81
CA GLU A 543 -15.81 19.14 -35.81
C GLU A 543 -15.85 20.52 -35.14
N GLU A 544 -15.08 21.42 -35.73
CA GLU A 544 -15.00 22.84 -35.44
C GLU A 544 -16.27 23.56 -35.90
N ASP A 545 -16.99 24.15 -34.95
CA ASP A 545 -18.02 25.13 -35.28
C ASP A 545 -17.37 26.50 -35.55
N GLY A 546 -17.06 26.74 -36.82
CA GLY A 546 -17.39 28.00 -37.50
C GLY A 546 -16.42 29.17 -37.39
N TYR A 547 -15.58 29.34 -38.41
CA TYR A 547 -15.37 30.65 -39.05
C TYR A 547 -15.26 30.44 -40.56
N GLY A 548 -16.22 31.01 -41.29
CA GLY A 548 -16.18 31.03 -42.75
C GLY A 548 -15.16 32.04 -43.26
N ASP A 549 -14.52 31.70 -44.37
CA ASP A 549 -14.25 32.66 -45.43
C ASP A 549 -14.24 31.94 -46.78
N ASP A 550 -14.87 32.59 -47.74
CA ASP A 550 -15.11 32.14 -49.09
C ASP A 550 -13.84 32.23 -49.93
N SER A 551 -13.50 31.19 -50.71
CA SER A 551 -13.08 31.36 -52.12
C SER A 551 -12.79 30.02 -52.82
N GLU A 552 -13.69 29.71 -53.76
CA GLU A 552 -13.41 29.31 -55.15
C GLU A 552 -12.37 28.19 -55.45
N THR A 553 -12.94 27.02 -55.78
CA THR A 553 -12.73 26.25 -57.04
C THR A 553 -11.29 26.09 -57.59
N ASN A 554 -10.79 24.84 -57.62
CA ASN A 554 -10.69 24.07 -58.88
C ASN A 554 -10.13 22.63 -58.70
N PHE A 555 -10.92 21.71 -59.24
CA PHE A 555 -10.69 20.36 -59.77
C PHE A 555 -9.29 19.94 -60.30
N PHE A 556 -8.98 18.63 -60.08
CA PHE A 556 -7.98 17.72 -60.72
C PHE A 556 -6.50 18.16 -60.58
N ASP A 557 -5.55 17.37 -60.06
CA ASP A 557 -5.24 15.93 -60.15
C ASP A 557 -4.65 15.40 -58.84
#